data_AF-A0A364V381-F1
#
_entry.id   AF-A0A364V381-F1
#
_cell.length_a   1.000
_cell.length_b   1.000
_cell.length_c   1.000
_cell.angle_alpha   90.00
_cell.angle_beta   90.00
_cell.angle_gamma   90.00
#
_symmetry.space_group_name_H-M   'P 1'
#
loop_
_entity.id
_entity.type
_entity.pdbx_description
1 polymer ?
#
loop_
_entity_poly.entity_id
_entity_poly.type
_entity_poly.pdbx_seq_one_letter_code
_entity_poly.pdbx_strand_id
1 'polypeptide(L)' 'MAIKYSALNLVPIREGEDERTAINDMVKLAQHLDELSYERYWIAEHHNAPNLVSSATALLIQHTLE' A
#
# COMPACT_ATOMS: atom_id res chain seq x y z
N MET A 1 -15.43 15.37 18.92
CA MET A 1 -14.19 14.90 18.27
C MET A 1 -14.56 14.34 16.92
N ALA A 2 -13.84 14.70 15.86
CA ALA A 2 -14.03 14.08 14.55
C ALA A 2 -13.43 12.66 14.56
N ILE A 3 -14.05 11.72 13.83
CA ILE A 3 -13.50 10.38 13.64
C ILE A 3 -12.29 10.49 12.70
N LYS A 4 -11.18 9.86 13.09
CA LYS A 4 -9.97 9.77 12.26
C LYS A 4 -10.04 8.54 11.37
N TYR A 5 -9.62 8.68 10.12
CA TYR A 5 -9.53 7.57 9.16
C TYR A 5 -8.07 7.11 8.98
N SER A 6 -7.90 5.83 8.68
CA SER A 6 -6.60 5.19 8.40
C SER A 6 -6.84 4.06 7.40
N ALA A 7 -5.80 3.66 6.66
CA ALA A 7 -5.91 2.63 5.64
C ALA A 7 -4.82 1.56 5.80
N LEU A 8 -5.16 0.32 5.46
CA LEU A 8 -4.25 -0.81 5.33
C LEU A 8 -4.23 -1.25 3.86
N ASN A 9 -3.04 -1.32 3.27
CA ASN A 9 -2.83 -1.85 1.93
C ASN A 9 -2.10 -3.19 2.00
N LEU A 10 -2.62 -4.19 1.29
CA LEU A 10 -2.03 -5.54 1.20
C LEU A 10 -1.04 -5.69 0.03
N VAL A 11 -0.98 -4.67 -0.82
CA VAL A 11 -0.28 -4.63 -2.12
C VAL A 11 -0.78 -5.72 -3.06
N PRO A 12 -2.10 -5.73 -3.39
CA PRO A 12 -2.69 -6.80 -4.19
C PRO A 12 -2.36 -6.67 -5.67
N ILE A 13 -2.05 -7.79 -6.32
CA ILE A 13 -2.03 -7.90 -7.78
C ILE A 13 -3.47 -8.09 -8.25
N ARG A 14 -4.00 -7.16 -9.06
CA ARG A 14 -5.33 -7.31 -9.66
C ARG A 14 -5.26 -8.21 -10.90
N GLU A 15 -6.42 -8.70 -11.30
CA GLU A 15 -6.53 -9.54 -12.50
C GLU A 15 -5.99 -8.78 -13.74
N GLY A 16 -5.04 -9.40 -14.45
CA GLY A 16 -4.41 -8.84 -15.64
C GLY A 16 -3.29 -7.82 -15.38
N GLU A 17 -2.98 -7.51 -14.12
CA GLU A 17 -1.89 -6.62 -13.75
C GLU A 17 -0.62 -7.39 -13.35
N ASP A 18 0.52 -6.69 -13.33
CA ASP A 18 1.79 -7.22 -12.85
C ASP A 18 2.15 -6.66 -11.46
N GLU A 19 3.20 -7.23 -10.86
CA GLU A 19 3.68 -6.83 -9.53
C GLU A 19 4.08 -5.36 -9.46
N ARG A 20 4.69 -4.84 -10.54
CA ARG A 20 5.09 -3.43 -10.64
C ARG A 20 3.88 -2.51 -10.57
N THR A 21 2.79 -2.87 -11.24
CA THR A 21 1.54 -2.11 -11.24
C THR A 21 0.93 -2.08 -9.83
N ALA A 22 0.92 -3.21 -9.12
CA ALA A 22 0.46 -3.28 -7.73
C ALA A 22 1.25 -2.35 -6.79
N ILE A 23 2.58 -2.33 -6.91
CA ILE A 23 3.46 -1.43 -6.12
C ILE A 23 3.19 0.04 -6.48
N ASN A 24 3.09 0.38 -7.77
CA ASN A 24 2.80 1.75 -8.20
C ASN A 24 1.43 2.23 -7.69
N ASP A 25 0.42 1.37 -7.73
CA ASP A 25 -0.93 1.68 -7.25
C ASP A 25 -0.97 1.82 -5.72
N MET A 26 -0.16 1.06 -4.99
CA MET A 26 0.05 1.27 -3.55
C MET A 26 0.60 2.68 -3.26
N VAL A 27 1.58 3.16 -4.02
CA VAL A 27 2.14 4.52 -3.85
C VAL A 27 1.12 5.60 -4.21
N LYS A 28 0.41 5.45 -5.33
CA LYS A 28 -0.67 6.39 -5.72
C LYS A 28 -1.75 6.49 -4.65
N LEU A 29 -2.14 5.36 -4.05
CA LEU A 29 -3.11 5.36 -2.96
C LEU A 29 -2.57 6.11 -1.73
N ALA A 30 -1.32 5.87 -1.35
CA ALA A 30 -0.72 6.58 -0.21
C ALA A 30 -0.72 8.10 -0.42
N GLN A 31 -0.30 8.57 -1.60
CA GLN A 31 -0.30 9.99 -1.98
C GLN A 31 -1.71 10.59 -1.94
N HIS A 32 -2.70 9.90 -2.50
CA HIS A 32 -4.08 10.38 -2.49
C HIS A 32 -4.68 10.43 -1.07
N LEU A 33 -4.36 9.47 -0.21
CA LEU A 33 -4.85 9.46 1.17
C LEU A 33 -4.20 10.56 2.04
N ASP A 34 -2.97 10.96 1.72
CA ASP A 34 -2.30 12.10 2.36
C ASP A 34 -3.05 13.41 2.06
N GLU A 35 -3.43 13.64 0.80
CA GLU A 35 -4.28 14.78 0.39
C GLU A 35 -5.62 14.82 1.17
N LEU A 36 -6.14 13.65 1.53
CA LEU A 36 -7.39 13.49 2.28
C LEU A 36 -7.20 13.52 3.81
N SER A 37 -5.98 13.77 4.30
CA SER A 37 -5.65 13.83 5.74
C SER A 37 -5.97 12.54 6.51
N TYR A 38 -5.72 11.37 5.91
CA TYR A 38 -5.74 10.10 6.63
C TYR A 38 -4.62 10.08 7.68
N GLU A 39 -4.92 9.58 8.88
CA GLU A 39 -3.98 9.60 10.01
C GLU A 39 -2.82 8.61 9.83
N ARG A 40 -3.11 7.44 9.24
CA ARG A 40 -2.12 6.37 9.06
C ARG A 40 -2.36 5.63 7.76
N TYR A 41 -1.25 5.25 7.15
CA TYR A 41 -1.18 4.29 6.07
C TYR A 41 -0.30 3.12 6.50
N TRP A 42 -0.84 1.92 6.44
CA TRP A 42 -0.15 0.68 6.78
C TRP A 42 0.04 -0.18 5.54
N ILE A 43 1.17 -0.87 5.47
CA ILE A 43 1.47 -1.86 4.44
C ILE A 43 1.58 -3.20 5.17
N ALA A 44 0.79 -4.20 4.76
CA ALA A 44 0.85 -5.53 5.35
C ALA A 44 2.16 -6.25 4.97
N GLU A 45 2.45 -7.38 5.63
CA GLU A 45 3.52 -8.29 5.21
C GLU A 45 2.92 -9.67 4.94
N HIS A 46 3.18 -10.24 3.76
CA HIS A 46 2.73 -11.58 3.40
C HIS A 46 3.81 -12.37 2.68
N HIS A 47 3.92 -13.65 3.05
CA HIS A 47 4.79 -14.63 2.41
C HIS A 47 3.92 -15.75 1.85
N ASN A 48 4.34 -16.35 0.72
CA ASN A 48 3.62 -17.46 0.10
C ASN A 48 2.17 -17.12 -0.34
N ALA A 49 1.90 -15.84 -0.62
CA ALA A 49 0.62 -15.33 -1.11
C ALA A 49 0.81 -14.80 -2.55
N PRO A 50 0.56 -15.61 -3.59
CA PRO A 50 0.96 -15.30 -4.97
C PRO A 50 0.25 -14.08 -5.58
N ASN A 51 -0.83 -13.61 -4.96
CA ASN A 51 -1.57 -12.42 -5.37
C ASN A 51 -1.23 -11.16 -4.56
N LEU A 52 -0.22 -11.20 -3.68
CA LEU A 52 0.20 -10.08 -2.85
C LEU A 52 1.71 -9.82 -2.99
N VAL A 53 2.09 -8.56 -3.18
CA VAL A 53 3.49 -8.14 -3.38
C VAL A 53 3.97 -7.36 -2.16
N SER A 54 3.98 -8.00 -1.01
CA SER A 54 4.23 -7.33 0.28
C SER A 54 5.22 -8.04 1.20
N SER A 55 6.09 -8.92 0.69
CA SER A 55 7.06 -9.67 1.50
C SER A 55 8.24 -8.84 2.01
N ALA A 56 8.51 -7.68 1.39
CA ALA A 56 9.61 -6.78 1.74
C ALA A 56 9.09 -5.43 2.26
N THR A 57 8.24 -5.45 3.29
CA THR A 57 7.48 -4.29 3.78
C THR A 57 8.36 -3.08 4.10
N ALA A 58 9.56 -3.27 4.69
CA ALA A 58 10.46 -2.16 4.98
C ALA A 58 10.91 -1.40 3.72
N LEU A 59 11.17 -2.12 2.62
CA LEU A 59 11.53 -1.51 1.33
C LEU A 59 10.32 -0.81 0.69
N LEU A 60 9.13 -1.39 0.82
CA LEU A 60 7.90 -0.77 0.33
C LEU A 60 7.56 0.52 1.08
N ILE A 61 7.78 0.55 2.40
CA ILE A 61 7.65 1.77 3.20
C ILE A 61 8.65 2.82 2.72
N GLN A 62 9.93 2.46 2.57
CA GLN A 62 10.93 3.38 2.04
C GLN A 62 10.52 3.93 0.67
N HIS A 63 10.15 3.05 -0.27
CA HIS A 63 9.76 3.42 -1.61
C HIS A 63 8.50 4.31 -1.66
N THR A 64 7.57 4.13 -0.72
CA THR A 64 6.38 4.99 -0.61
C THR A 64 6.73 6.41 -0.17
N LEU A 65 7.86 6.60 0.52
CA LEU A 65 8.31 7.89 1.05
C LEU A 65 9.27 8.65 0.10
N GLU A 66 9.62 8.06 -1.04
CA GLU A 66 10.43 8.67 -2.11
C GLU A 66 9.60 9.63 -2.99
#